data_AF-A0A1Q3TSY7-F1
#
_entry.id   AF-A0A1Q3TSY7-F1
#
_cell.length_a   1.000
_cell.length_b   1.000
_cell.length_c   1.000
_cell.angle_alpha   90.00
_cell.angle_beta   90.00
_cell.angle_gamma   90.00
#
_symmetry.space_group_name_H-M   'P 1'
#
loop_
_entity.id
_entity.type
_entity.pdbx_description
1 polymer ?
#
loop_
_entity_poly.entity_id
_entity_poly.type
_entity_poly.pdbx_seq_one_letter_code
_entity_poly.pdbx_strand_id
1 'polypeptide(L)' 'MRVSNELDYYETLERISKYDSPEKLKKNSGKDWGLNYHEALEMAYENVIEEAKGAIKGRRRPKKEGQNAAKI' A
#
# COMPACT_ATOMS: atom_id res chain seq x y z
N MET A 1 16.54 0.91 14.87
CA MET A 1 16.91 2.17 14.19
C MET A 1 15.62 2.85 13.76
N ARG A 2 15.42 4.15 14.00
CA ARG A 2 14.24 4.86 13.46
C ARG A 2 14.47 5.13 11.98
N VAL A 3 13.72 4.46 11.12
CA VAL A 3 13.66 4.72 9.68
C VAL A 3 12.99 6.09 9.46
N SER A 4 13.41 6.86 8.46
CA SER A 4 12.72 8.11 8.13
C SER A 4 11.30 7.79 7.60
N ASN A 5 10.33 8.66 7.86
CA ASN A 5 8.97 8.46 7.36
C ASN A 5 8.94 8.36 5.83
N GLU A 6 9.78 9.13 5.16
CA GLU A 6 9.90 9.14 3.70
C GLU A 6 10.36 7.80 3.15
N LEU A 7 11.42 7.23 3.74
CA LEU A 7 11.92 5.92 3.34
C LEU A 7 10.84 4.84 3.57
N ASP A 8 10.17 4.86 4.71
CA ASP A 8 9.11 3.88 4.98
C ASP A 8 7.89 4.02 4.05
N TYR A 9 7.49 5.25 3.71
CA TYR A 9 6.46 5.46 2.69
C TYR A 9 6.90 4.94 1.32
N TYR A 10 8.14 5.22 0.91
CA TYR A 10 8.68 4.75 -0.35
C TYR A 10 8.69 3.22 -0.42
N GLU A 11 9.23 2.54 0.59
CA GLU A 11 9.26 1.08 0.66
C GLU A 11 7.85 0.48 0.66
N THR A 12 6.89 1.12 1.31
CA THR A 12 5.50 0.65 1.29
C THR A 12 4.88 0.78 -0.09
N LEU A 13 5.07 1.92 -0.77
CA LEU A 13 4.61 2.10 -2.15
C LEU A 13 5.31 1.12 -3.11
N GLU A 14 6.60 0.84 -2.88
CA GLU A 14 7.34 -0.15 -3.65
C GLU A 14 6.75 -1.55 -3.46
N ARG A 15 6.44 -1.97 -2.23
CA ARG A 15 5.74 -3.25 -1.97
C ARG A 15 4.38 -3.29 -2.67
N ILE A 16 3.59 -2.23 -2.57
CA ILE A 16 2.28 -2.15 -3.22
C ILE A 16 2.42 -2.24 -4.76
N SER A 17 3.43 -1.61 -5.33
CA SER A 17 3.67 -1.65 -6.80
C SER A 17 4.00 -3.03 -7.35
N LYS A 18 4.37 -3.98 -6.48
CA LYS A 18 4.74 -5.35 -6.84
C LYS A 18 3.54 -6.32 -6.86
N TYR A 19 2.36 -5.91 -6.38
CA TYR A 19 1.16 -6.75 -6.51
C TYR A 19 0.79 -6.96 -7.97
N ASP A 20 0.29 -8.15 -8.28
CA ASP A 20 -0.14 -8.49 -9.62
C ASP A 20 -1.36 -7.67 -10.07
N SER A 21 -1.41 -7.34 -11.35
CA SER A 21 -2.60 -6.75 -11.94
C SER A 21 -3.75 -7.77 -11.97
N PRO A 22 -5.02 -7.31 -12.02
CA PRO A 22 -6.17 -8.22 -12.13
C PRO A 22 -6.05 -9.21 -13.30
N GLU A 23 -5.50 -8.77 -14.44
CA GLU A 23 -5.28 -9.64 -15.60
C GLU A 23 -4.27 -10.76 -15.32
N LYS A 24 -3.18 -10.46 -14.60
CA LYS A 24 -2.19 -11.45 -14.18
C LYS A 24 -2.78 -12.43 -13.18
N LEU A 25 -3.51 -11.93 -12.18
CA LEU A 25 -4.21 -12.77 -11.20
C LEU A 25 -5.20 -13.70 -11.90
N LYS A 26 -5.98 -13.20 -12.87
CA LYS A 26 -6.92 -14.03 -13.63
C LYS A 26 -6.25 -15.18 -14.36
N LYS A 27 -5.03 -14.96 -14.88
CA LYS A 27 -4.29 -15.96 -15.66
C LYS A 27 -3.50 -16.95 -14.77
N ASN A 28 -2.93 -16.47 -13.68
CA ASN A 28 -1.88 -17.20 -12.95
C ASN A 28 -2.26 -17.59 -11.52
N SER A 29 -3.33 -17.03 -10.92
CA SER A 29 -3.68 -17.26 -9.51
C SER A 29 -3.74 -18.74 -9.10
N GLY A 30 -4.38 -19.58 -9.92
CA GLY A 30 -4.47 -21.01 -9.65
C GLY A 30 -3.11 -21.74 -9.72
N LYS A 31 -2.17 -21.24 -10.52
CA LYS A 31 -0.82 -21.83 -10.65
C LYS A 31 0.10 -21.35 -9.52
N ASP A 32 0.10 -20.05 -9.25
CA ASP A 32 1.07 -19.44 -8.35
C ASP A 32 0.66 -19.59 -6.88
N TRP A 33 -0.65 -19.61 -6.61
CA TRP A 33 -1.20 -19.58 -5.24
C TRP A 33 -2.21 -20.70 -4.95
N GLY A 34 -2.64 -21.47 -5.96
CA GLY A 34 -3.68 -22.48 -5.79
C GLY A 34 -5.09 -21.91 -5.55
N LEU A 35 -5.28 -20.61 -5.80
CA LEU A 35 -6.52 -19.89 -5.56
C LEU A 35 -7.30 -19.65 -6.85
N ASN A 36 -8.62 -19.52 -6.74
CA ASN A 36 -9.38 -19.00 -7.86
C ASN A 36 -9.16 -17.48 -8.01
N TYR A 37 -9.51 -16.93 -9.18
CA TYR A 37 -9.29 -15.53 -9.50
C TYR A 37 -9.89 -14.56 -8.48
N HIS A 38 -11.14 -14.80 -8.03
CA HIS A 38 -11.83 -13.89 -7.12
C HIS A 38 -11.20 -13.90 -5.73
N GLU A 39 -10.86 -15.07 -5.19
CA GLU A 39 -10.14 -15.19 -3.92
C GLU A 39 -8.79 -14.48 -3.97
N ALA A 40 -8.01 -14.71 -5.03
CA ALA A 40 -6.71 -14.07 -5.20
C ALA A 40 -6.84 -12.54 -5.32
N LEU A 41 -7.89 -12.05 -5.97
CA LEU A 41 -8.16 -10.61 -6.12
C LEU A 41 -8.55 -9.97 -4.78
N GLU A 42 -9.43 -10.62 -4.01
CA GLU A 42 -9.84 -10.17 -2.68
C GLU A 42 -8.64 -10.09 -1.74
N MET A 43 -7.81 -11.14 -1.69
CA MET A 43 -6.61 -11.16 -0.86
C MET A 43 -5.60 -10.08 -1.30
N ALA A 44 -5.38 -9.90 -2.60
CA ALA A 44 -4.48 -8.84 -3.09
C ALA A 44 -4.98 -7.45 -2.68
N TYR A 45 -6.30 -7.21 -2.75
CA TYR A 45 -6.91 -5.95 -2.35
C TYR A 45 -6.80 -5.70 -0.85
N GLU A 46 -7.07 -6.71 -0.01
CA GLU A 46 -6.91 -6.62 1.44
C GLU A 46 -5.46 -6.31 1.82
N ASN A 47 -4.50 -7.01 1.21
CA ASN A 47 -3.07 -6.79 1.46
C ASN A 47 -2.63 -5.35 1.12
N VAL A 48 -3.11 -4.78 0.01
CA VAL A 48 -2.82 -3.36 -0.34
C VAL A 48 -3.36 -2.41 0.73
N ILE A 49 -4.57 -2.66 1.25
CA ILE A 49 -5.16 -1.85 2.31
C ILE A 49 -4.35 -1.98 3.60
N GLU A 50 -3.93 -3.19 3.97
CA GLU A 50 -3.17 -3.43 5.19
C GLU A 50 -1.79 -2.76 5.15
N GLU A 51 -1.08 -2.87 4.03
CA GLU A 51 0.20 -2.17 3.80
C GLU A 51 0.02 -0.65 3.98
N ALA A 52 -1.00 -0.07 3.34
CA ALA A 52 -1.29 1.35 3.45
C ALA A 52 -1.65 1.76 4.88
N LYS A 53 -2.47 0.97 5.59
CA LYS A 53 -2.83 1.21 7.00
C LYS A 53 -1.60 1.13 7.91
N GLY A 54 -0.73 0.16 7.68
CA GLY A 54 0.54 -0.01 8.40
C GLY A 54 1.43 1.22 8.25
N ALA A 55 1.59 1.71 7.02
CA ALA A 55 2.41 2.88 6.71
C ALA A 55 1.96 4.14 7.45
N ILE A 56 0.66 4.33 7.67
CA ILE A 56 0.14 5.55 8.31
C ILE A 56 -0.12 5.39 9.82
N LYS A 57 -0.03 4.16 10.35
CA LYS A 57 -0.36 3.87 11.75
C LYS A 57 0.54 4.65 12.71
N GLY A 58 -0.08 5.39 13.62
CA GLY A 58 0.63 6.19 14.62
C GLY A 58 1.36 7.41 14.06
N ARG A 59 1.19 7.74 12.76
CA ARG A 59 1.80 8.91 12.14
C ARG A 59 0.86 10.10 12.16
N ARG A 60 1.41 11.29 12.34
CA ARG A 60 0.66 12.53 12.20
C ARG A 60 0.48 12.84 10.71
N ARG A 61 -0.75 13.16 10.31
CA ARG A 61 -1.04 13.68 8.97
C ARG A 61 -0.15 14.89 8.67
N PRO A 62 0.59 14.91 7.54
CA PRO A 62 1.34 16.09 7.12
C PRO A 62 0.42 17.30 6.96
N LYS A 63 0.91 18.50 7.33
CA LYS A 63 0.21 19.74 7.01
C LYS A 63 0.39 20.01 5.52
N LYS A 64 -0.63 20.56 4.86
CA LYS A 64 -0.47 21.11 3.52
C LYS A 64 0.47 22.32 3.60
N GLU A 65 1.44 22.42 2.69
CA GLU A 65 2.19 23.65 2.51
C GLU A 65 1.21 24.79 2.18
N GLY A 66 1.32 25.90 2.91
CA GLY A 66 0.38 27.05 2.82
C GLY A 66 -0.54 27.26 4.03
N GLN A 67 -0.74 26.28 4.92
CA GLN A 67 -1.60 26.48 6.11
C GLN A 67 -0.92 27.21 7.29
N ASN A 68 0.38 27.50 7.18
CA ASN A 68 1.11 28.27 8.19
C ASN A 68 1.12 29.79 7.90
N ALA A 69 0.67 30.24 6.72
CA ALA A 69 0.71 31.66 6.34
C ALA A 69 -0.47 32.50 6.91
N ALA A 70 -1.47 31.86 7.50
CA ALA A 70 -2.69 32.52 7.99
C ALA A 70 -2.71 32.75 9.52
N LYS A 71 -1.54 32.83 10.16
CA LYS A 71 -1.41 33.20 11.57
C LYS A 71 -0.32 34.25 11.76
N ILE A 72 -0.58 35.46 11.29
CA ILE A 72 -0.01 36.71 11.80
C ILE A 72 -1.16 37.70 11.89
#